data_AF-C7RG43-F1
#
_entry.id   AF-C7RG43-F1
#
_cell.length_a   1.000
_cell.length_b   1.000
_cell.length_c   1.000
_cell.angle_alpha   90.00
_cell.angle_beta   90.00
_cell.angle_gamma   90.00
#
_symmetry.space_group_name_H-M   'P 1'
#
loop_
_entity.id
_entity.type
_entity.pdbx_description
1 polymer ?
#
loop_
_entity_poly.entity_id
_entity_poly.type
_entity_poly.pdbx_seq_one_letter_code
_entity_poly.pdbx_strand_id
1 'polypeptide(L)'
;MAEILFYNPIDMDKYDRFKKIAKENDIDIIEVGKDHLDYTIGHLLGIEGFSEEKKEVRDDDYDLDFDFTLFNGFENEELFDLLDTLRENNASVQHKAGITENNVKWTLRELLKENDREAKTMGLIYKINQLIEKSEILADKYGEDEKITKLIGEIGDYFNDSSIFEIETAKKYYLTLLDETLRVEKENE
;
A
#
# COMPACT_ATOMS: atom_id res chain seq x y z
N MET A 1 -2.04 26.13 0.61
CA MET A 1 -0.97 25.71 1.52
C MET A 1 -1.03 24.21 1.55
N ALA A 2 0.10 23.55 1.35
CA ALA A 2 0.15 22.10 1.30
C ALA A 2 0.11 21.53 2.73
N GLU A 3 -0.61 20.43 2.90
CA GLU A 3 -0.85 19.82 4.21
C GLU A 3 -0.65 18.32 4.13
N ILE A 4 -0.16 17.74 5.22
CA ILE A 4 0.00 16.30 5.37
C ILE A 4 -0.77 15.86 6.60
N LEU A 5 -1.77 15.01 6.40
CA LEU A 5 -2.37 14.26 7.51
C LEU A 5 -1.49 13.05 7.78
N PHE A 6 -0.96 12.96 9.01
CA PHE A 6 -0.07 11.90 9.46
C PHE A 6 -0.78 11.04 10.50
N TYR A 7 -1.00 9.78 10.19
CA TYR A 7 -1.61 8.80 11.10
C TYR A 7 -0.54 7.99 11.82
N ASN A 8 -0.68 7.90 13.14
CA ASN A 8 -0.06 6.89 14.01
C ASN A 8 1.45 6.67 13.77
N PRO A 9 2.33 7.64 14.10
CA PRO A 9 3.77 7.48 13.93
C PRO A 9 4.31 6.32 14.78
N ILE A 10 4.82 5.28 14.12
CA ILE A 10 5.36 4.07 14.77
C ILE A 10 6.83 4.26 15.16
N ASP A 11 7.64 4.84 14.27
CA ASP A 11 9.05 5.14 14.50
C ASP A 11 9.21 6.65 14.73
N MET A 12 9.42 7.04 15.99
CA MET A 12 9.51 8.44 16.39
C MET A 12 10.77 9.13 15.84
N ASP A 13 11.89 8.43 15.68
CA ASP A 13 13.10 9.01 15.09
C ASP A 13 12.88 9.30 13.60
N LYS A 14 12.22 8.37 12.89
CA LYS A 14 11.77 8.58 11.51
C LYS A 14 10.80 9.77 11.41
N TYR A 15 9.85 9.83 12.35
CA TYR A 15 8.85 10.89 12.38
C TYR A 15 9.45 12.28 12.68
N ASP A 16 10.44 12.37 13.56
CA ASP A 16 11.13 13.63 13.83
C ASP A 16 11.90 14.15 12.60
N ARG A 17 12.52 13.26 11.83
CA ARG A 17 13.09 13.61 10.52
C ARG A 17 12.03 14.07 9.53
N PHE A 18 10.90 13.37 9.46
CA PHE A 18 9.75 13.75 8.63
C PHE A 18 9.26 15.17 8.95
N LYS A 19 8.98 15.46 10.23
CA LYS A 19 8.53 16.78 10.69
C LYS A 19 9.51 17.89 10.35
N LYS A 20 10.82 17.62 10.51
CA LYS A 20 11.86 18.57 10.15
C LYS A 20 11.79 18.91 8.65
N ILE A 21 11.69 17.90 7.78
CA ILE A 21 11.60 18.08 6.33
C ILE A 21 10.32 18.84 5.96
N ALA A 22 9.16 18.47 6.52
CA ALA A 22 7.91 19.17 6.26
C ALA A 22 8.00 20.66 6.64
N LYS A 23 8.56 20.96 7.82
CA LYS A 23 8.78 22.34 8.28
C LYS A 23 9.73 23.13 7.39
N GLU A 24 10.80 22.51 6.89
CA GLU A 24 11.75 23.15 5.97
C GLU A 24 11.12 23.48 4.61
N ASN A 25 10.02 22.80 4.26
CA ASN A 25 9.26 23.00 3.03
C ASN A 25 7.95 23.79 3.23
N ASP A 26 7.74 24.40 4.41
CA ASP A 26 6.51 25.16 4.73
C ASP A 26 5.21 24.34 4.60
N ILE A 27 5.29 23.06 5.01
CA ILE A 27 4.17 22.11 4.99
C ILE A 27 3.64 21.90 6.40
N ASP A 28 2.33 22.07 6.57
CA ASP A 28 1.65 21.78 7.82
C ASP A 28 1.37 20.29 7.99
N ILE A 29 1.53 19.79 9.22
CA ILE A 29 1.21 18.40 9.57
C ILE A 29 0.01 18.37 10.51
N ILE A 30 -1.01 17.60 10.12
CA ILE A 30 -2.17 17.27 10.93
C ILE A 30 -1.96 15.87 11.50
N GLU A 31 -1.59 15.79 12.77
CA GLU A 31 -1.42 14.51 13.48
C GLU A 31 -2.78 13.91 13.84
N VAL A 32 -3.02 12.66 13.45
CA VAL A 32 -4.24 11.91 13.80
C VAL A 32 -3.92 10.52 14.35
N GLY A 33 -4.85 9.98 15.13
CA GLY A 33 -4.71 8.71 15.83
C GLY A 33 -5.93 7.80 15.76
N LYS A 34 -5.93 6.73 16.55
CA LYS A 34 -7.01 5.72 16.58
C LYS A 34 -8.36 6.32 16.99
N ASP A 35 -8.35 7.37 17.79
CA ASP A 35 -9.52 8.16 18.20
C ASP A 35 -10.18 8.94 17.05
N HIS A 36 -9.47 9.12 15.93
CA HIS A 36 -9.91 9.84 14.75
C HIS A 36 -10.46 8.95 13.62
N LEU A 37 -10.40 7.62 13.77
CA LEU A 37 -10.67 6.65 12.71
C LEU A 37 -12.02 6.84 12.02
N ASP A 38 -13.05 7.22 12.77
CA ASP A 38 -14.43 7.25 12.29
C ASP A 38 -14.88 8.64 11.84
N TYR A 39 -13.96 9.60 11.76
CA TYR A 39 -14.19 10.89 11.11
C TYR A 39 -13.87 10.83 9.62
N THR A 40 -14.60 11.62 8.84
CA THR A 40 -14.29 11.78 7.42
C THR A 40 -12.98 12.52 7.20
N ILE A 41 -12.26 12.16 6.14
CA ILE A 41 -11.03 12.84 5.72
C ILE A 41 -11.25 14.34 5.51
N GLY A 42 -12.35 14.72 4.85
CA GLY A 42 -12.68 16.13 4.65
C GLY A 42 -12.84 16.91 5.96
N HIS A 43 -13.43 16.31 7.00
CA HIS A 43 -13.49 16.92 8.33
C HIS A 43 -12.11 17.04 8.98
N LEU A 44 -11.31 15.97 8.93
CA LEU A 44 -9.95 15.98 9.53
C LEU A 44 -9.01 16.99 8.86
N LEU A 45 -9.23 17.29 7.58
CA LEU A 45 -8.53 18.35 6.84
C LEU A 45 -9.18 19.74 6.97
N GLY A 46 -10.25 19.90 7.75
CA GLY A 46 -10.93 21.18 7.93
C GLY A 46 -11.62 21.72 6.66
N ILE A 47 -11.96 20.85 5.71
CA ILE A 47 -12.61 21.23 4.45
C ILE A 47 -14.08 21.62 4.73
N GLU A 48 -14.50 22.77 4.20
CA GLU A 48 -15.86 23.27 4.36
C GLU A 48 -16.90 22.28 3.82
N GLY A 49 -18.00 22.11 4.56
CA GLY A 49 -19.11 21.23 4.18
C GLY A 49 -19.00 19.78 4.70
N PHE A 50 -17.95 19.44 5.45
CA PHE A 50 -17.83 18.16 6.14
C PHE A 50 -18.26 18.25 7.60
N SER A 51 -19.00 17.24 8.06
CA SER A 51 -19.53 17.17 9.42
C SER A 51 -18.44 16.81 10.43
N GLU A 52 -18.52 17.41 11.63
CA GLU A 52 -17.70 17.04 12.80
C GLU A 52 -18.24 15.80 13.54
N GLU A 53 -19.27 15.15 13.00
CA GLU A 53 -19.81 13.93 13.59
C GLU A 53 -19.01 12.70 13.16
N LYS A 54 -18.71 11.82 14.13
CA LYS A 54 -18.20 10.48 13.84
C LYS A 54 -19.26 9.71 13.06
N LYS A 55 -18.86 9.05 11.98
CA LYS A 55 -19.74 8.08 11.32
C LYS A 55 -19.83 6.83 12.19
N GLU A 56 -21.03 6.28 12.33
CA GLU A 56 -21.20 4.95 12.90
C GLU A 56 -20.63 3.92 11.92
N VAL A 57 -19.38 3.51 12.15
CA VAL A 57 -18.76 2.40 11.44
C VAL A 57 -18.72 1.22 12.39
N ARG A 58 -19.11 0.05 11.89
CA ARG A 58 -19.02 -1.18 12.66
C ARG A 58 -17.54 -1.44 12.90
N ASP A 59 -17.13 -1.45 14.16
CA ASP A 59 -15.78 -1.83 14.52
C ASP A 59 -15.55 -3.25 13.99
N ASP A 60 -14.49 -3.41 13.23
CA ASP A 60 -13.97 -4.70 12.80
C ASP A 60 -12.56 -4.82 13.36
N ASP A 61 -12.15 -6.05 13.68
CA ASP A 61 -10.83 -6.35 14.23
C ASP A 61 -9.71 -6.19 13.18
N TYR A 62 -9.85 -5.26 12.23
CA TYR A 62 -8.85 -4.99 11.20
C TYR A 62 -7.64 -4.29 11.83
N ASP A 63 -6.46 -4.87 11.63
CA ASP A 63 -5.23 -4.32 12.16
C ASP A 63 -4.83 -3.04 11.42
N LEU A 64 -4.82 -1.92 12.15
CA LEU A 64 -4.45 -0.59 11.67
C LEU A 64 -3.20 -0.07 12.39
N ASP A 65 -2.33 -0.95 12.88
CA ASP A 65 -1.11 -0.57 13.60
C ASP A 65 0.08 -0.30 12.65
N PHE A 66 -0.08 0.71 11.79
CA PHE A 66 0.96 1.20 10.88
C PHE A 66 0.92 2.72 10.77
N ASP A 67 2.00 3.33 10.28
CA ASP A 67 2.04 4.76 9.96
C ASP A 67 1.53 5.02 8.54
N PHE A 68 0.82 6.14 8.35
CA PHE A 68 0.27 6.52 7.05
C PHE A 68 0.31 8.03 6.83
N THR A 69 0.55 8.45 5.59
CA THR A 69 0.54 9.87 5.19
C THR A 69 -0.43 10.14 4.05
N LEU A 70 -1.31 11.11 4.24
CA LEU A 70 -2.18 11.65 3.19
C LEU A 70 -1.73 13.04 2.79
N PHE A 71 -1.44 13.22 1.50
CA PHE A 71 -0.96 14.47 0.92
C PHE A 71 -2.13 15.29 0.36
N ASN A 72 -2.26 16.55 0.79
CA ASN A 72 -3.29 17.50 0.35
C ASN A 72 -2.66 18.78 -0.19
N GLY A 73 -3.15 19.28 -1.34
CA GLY A 73 -2.77 20.59 -1.87
C GLY A 73 -1.34 20.67 -2.43
N PHE A 74 -0.79 19.56 -2.93
CA PHE A 74 0.50 19.52 -3.62
C PHE A 74 0.31 19.52 -5.14
N GLU A 75 1.13 20.29 -5.85
CA GLU A 75 1.37 20.05 -7.26
C GLU A 75 2.25 18.81 -7.46
N ASN A 76 2.14 18.15 -8.62
CA ASN A 76 2.81 16.86 -8.85
C ASN A 76 4.34 16.95 -8.65
N GLU A 77 4.99 17.96 -9.23
CA GLU A 77 6.45 18.13 -9.12
C GLU A 77 6.88 18.33 -7.66
N GLU A 78 6.17 19.17 -6.91
CA GLU A 78 6.44 19.44 -5.50
C GLU A 78 6.28 18.17 -4.64
N LEU A 79 5.25 17.37 -4.91
CA LEU A 79 5.04 16.11 -4.22
C LEU A 79 6.18 15.12 -4.49
N PHE A 80 6.63 15.00 -5.74
CA PHE A 80 7.72 14.09 -6.09
C PHE A 80 9.04 14.52 -5.43
N ASP A 81 9.37 15.81 -5.45
CA ASP A 81 10.57 16.35 -4.80
C ASP A 81 10.55 16.12 -3.28
N LEU A 82 9.39 16.29 -2.65
CA LEU A 82 9.20 15.97 -1.24
C LEU A 82 9.41 14.48 -0.96
N LEU A 83 8.81 13.60 -1.76
CA LEU A 83 8.91 12.15 -1.60
C LEU A 83 10.37 11.66 -1.75
N ASP A 84 11.10 12.22 -2.70
CA ASP A 84 12.52 11.93 -2.91
C ASP A 84 13.35 12.41 -1.71
N THR A 85 13.11 13.64 -1.23
CA THR A 85 13.77 14.18 -0.03
C THR A 85 13.51 13.30 1.20
N LEU A 86 12.27 12.88 1.42
CA LEU A 86 11.90 11.98 2.51
C LEU A 86 12.61 10.62 2.40
N ARG A 87 12.74 10.08 1.18
CA ARG A 87 13.45 8.82 0.93
C ARG A 87 14.95 8.95 1.23
N GLU A 88 15.61 9.99 0.71
CA GLU A 88 17.04 10.24 0.91
C GLU A 88 17.42 10.44 2.38
N ASN A 89 16.49 10.96 3.18
CA ASN A 89 16.69 11.20 4.61
C ASN A 89 16.18 10.06 5.51
N ASN A 90 15.85 8.88 4.95
CA ASN A 90 15.28 7.75 5.68
C ASN A 90 14.08 8.15 6.55
N ALA A 91 13.20 8.99 5.98
CA ALA A 91 11.98 9.50 6.60
C ALA A 91 10.71 9.06 5.84
N SER A 92 10.84 8.29 4.75
CA SER A 92 9.71 7.86 3.93
C SER A 92 8.72 6.96 4.70
N VAL A 93 7.44 7.12 4.38
CA VAL A 93 6.33 6.29 4.89
C VAL A 93 5.86 5.38 3.77
N GLN A 94 5.68 4.09 4.10
CA GLN A 94 5.28 3.08 3.13
C GLN A 94 3.84 3.35 2.67
N HIS A 95 2.91 3.40 3.62
CA HIS A 95 1.49 3.65 3.38
C HIS A 95 1.26 5.14 3.14
N LYS A 96 0.81 5.47 1.93
CA LYS A 96 0.59 6.85 1.53
C LYS A 96 -0.45 6.96 0.44
N ALA A 97 -1.14 8.09 0.41
CA ALA A 97 -2.09 8.44 -0.64
C ALA A 97 -2.11 9.95 -0.89
N GLY A 98 -2.59 10.36 -2.06
CA GLY A 98 -3.02 11.74 -2.31
C GLY A 98 -4.52 11.90 -2.08
N ILE A 99 -4.95 13.12 -1.75
CA ILE A 99 -6.38 13.44 -1.68
C ILE A 99 -7.04 13.32 -3.07
N THR A 100 -8.28 12.85 -3.11
CA THR A 100 -9.11 12.76 -4.31
C THR A 100 -10.55 13.16 -4.00
N GLU A 101 -11.35 13.40 -5.04
CA GLU A 101 -12.79 13.69 -4.90
C GLU A 101 -13.59 12.55 -4.22
N ASN A 102 -13.04 11.34 -4.22
CA ASN A 102 -13.64 10.15 -3.64
C ASN A 102 -13.21 9.96 -2.19
N ASN A 103 -11.91 9.88 -1.93
CA ASN A 103 -11.41 9.53 -0.59
C ASN A 103 -11.63 10.64 0.44
N VAL A 104 -11.85 11.89 0.03
CA VAL A 104 -12.22 12.98 0.95
C VAL A 104 -13.53 12.70 1.71
N LYS A 105 -14.42 11.87 1.14
CA LYS A 105 -15.72 11.48 1.73
C LYS A 105 -15.65 10.26 2.65
N TRP A 106 -14.53 9.54 2.59
CA TRP A 106 -14.31 8.33 3.37
C TRP A 106 -13.94 8.71 4.80
N THR A 107 -14.21 7.79 5.72
CA THR A 107 -13.60 7.82 7.05
C THR A 107 -12.10 7.53 6.95
N LEU A 108 -11.32 8.00 7.93
CA LEU A 108 -9.92 7.63 8.04
C LEU A 108 -9.75 6.09 8.04
N ARG A 109 -10.63 5.37 8.74
CA ARG A 109 -10.66 3.90 8.78
C ARG A 109 -10.80 3.27 7.38
N GLU A 110 -11.74 3.74 6.58
CA GLU A 110 -11.97 3.24 5.22
C GLU A 110 -10.74 3.48 4.33
N LEU A 111 -10.14 4.67 4.41
CA LEU A 111 -8.94 5.00 3.64
C LEU A 111 -7.74 4.14 4.03
N LEU A 112 -7.49 3.98 5.33
CA LEU A 112 -6.37 3.17 5.82
C LEU A 112 -6.50 1.70 5.39
N LYS A 113 -7.71 1.13 5.49
CA LYS A 113 -7.99 -0.24 5.04
C LYS A 113 -7.74 -0.42 3.56
N GLU A 114 -8.24 0.51 2.75
CA GLU A 114 -8.08 0.41 1.29
C GLU A 114 -6.61 0.56 0.89
N ASN A 115 -5.89 1.51 1.49
CA ASN A 115 -4.47 1.70 1.23
C ASN A 115 -3.63 0.47 1.64
N ASP A 116 -3.94 -0.14 2.78
CA ASP A 116 -3.27 -1.37 3.23
C ASP A 116 -3.61 -2.57 2.33
N ARG A 117 -4.87 -2.72 1.89
CA ARG A 117 -5.27 -3.75 0.92
C ARG A 117 -4.55 -3.60 -0.42
N GLU A 118 -4.48 -2.38 -0.93
CA GLU A 118 -3.76 -2.06 -2.17
C GLU A 118 -2.26 -2.43 -2.03
N ALA A 119 -1.62 -1.99 -0.94
CA ALA A 119 -0.22 -2.28 -0.67
C ALA A 119 0.06 -3.79 -0.56
N LYS A 120 -0.79 -4.54 0.17
CA LYS A 120 -0.69 -6.00 0.28
C LYS A 120 -0.89 -6.69 -1.06
N THR A 121 -1.83 -6.21 -1.86
CA THR A 121 -2.13 -6.74 -3.20
C THR A 121 -0.94 -6.54 -4.15
N MET A 122 -0.43 -5.32 -4.26
CA MET A 122 0.72 -5.01 -5.11
C MET A 122 1.98 -5.76 -4.67
N GLY A 123 2.22 -5.85 -3.34
CA GLY A 123 3.33 -6.63 -2.80
C GLY A 123 3.24 -8.12 -3.13
N LEU A 124 2.02 -8.68 -3.19
CA LEU A 124 1.80 -10.06 -3.58
C LEU A 124 2.02 -10.28 -5.09
N ILE A 125 1.50 -9.38 -5.94
CA ILE A 125 1.74 -9.40 -7.39
C ILE A 125 3.23 -9.36 -7.69
N TYR A 126 3.97 -8.46 -7.04
CA TYR A 126 5.41 -8.36 -7.20
C TYR A 126 6.12 -9.70 -6.87
N LYS A 127 5.75 -10.35 -5.76
CA LYS A 127 6.32 -11.65 -5.38
C LYS A 127 5.98 -12.75 -6.38
N ILE A 128 4.77 -12.76 -6.94
CA ILE A 128 4.38 -13.71 -7.99
C ILE A 128 5.25 -13.50 -9.24
N ASN A 129 5.42 -12.26 -9.69
CA ASN A 129 6.26 -11.95 -10.85
C ASN A 129 7.72 -12.37 -10.64
N GLN A 130 8.27 -12.21 -9.43
CA GLN A 130 9.61 -12.70 -9.10
C GLN A 130 9.73 -14.23 -9.17
N LEU A 131 8.66 -14.96 -8.81
CA LEU A 131 8.64 -16.42 -8.96
C LEU A 131 8.49 -16.86 -10.41
N ILE A 132 7.74 -16.12 -11.23
CA ILE A 132 7.65 -16.34 -12.68
C ILE A 132 9.04 -16.18 -13.29
N GLU A 133 9.72 -15.06 -13.03
CA GLU A 133 11.09 -14.81 -13.50
C GLU A 133 12.06 -15.92 -13.05
N LYS A 134 12.02 -16.33 -11.77
CA LYS A 134 12.82 -17.45 -11.29
C LYS A 134 12.51 -18.75 -12.03
N SER A 135 11.25 -19.00 -12.33
CA SER A 135 10.82 -20.22 -13.03
C SER A 135 11.26 -20.23 -14.50
N GLU A 136 11.28 -19.07 -15.17
CA GLU A 136 11.86 -18.92 -16.51
C GLU A 136 13.36 -19.24 -16.51
N ILE A 137 14.11 -18.75 -15.51
CA ILE A 137 15.54 -19.07 -15.36
C ILE A 137 15.77 -20.58 -15.18
N LEU A 138 14.91 -21.25 -14.41
CA LEU A 138 14.98 -22.71 -14.23
C LEU A 138 14.65 -23.44 -15.54
N ALA A 139 13.65 -22.97 -16.29
CA ALA A 139 13.27 -23.55 -17.58
C ALA A 139 14.41 -23.44 -18.60
N ASP A 140 15.12 -22.31 -18.65
CA ASP A 140 16.30 -22.13 -19.50
C ASP A 140 17.44 -23.10 -19.14
N LYS A 141 17.57 -23.45 -17.86
CA LYS A 141 18.66 -24.30 -17.35
C LYS A 141 18.36 -25.80 -17.47
N TYR A 142 17.12 -26.20 -17.21
CA TYR A 142 16.74 -27.60 -17.02
C TYR A 142 15.64 -28.09 -17.98
N GLY A 143 15.08 -27.20 -18.80
CA GLY A 143 13.90 -27.44 -19.63
C GLY A 143 12.60 -27.05 -18.93
N GLU A 144 11.56 -26.81 -19.73
CA GLU A 144 10.23 -26.42 -19.22
C GLU A 144 9.62 -27.51 -18.32
N ASP A 145 9.00 -27.09 -17.22
CA ASP A 145 8.19 -27.94 -16.35
C ASP A 145 6.69 -27.70 -16.63
N GLU A 146 5.98 -28.76 -17.02
CA GLU A 146 4.57 -28.68 -17.44
C GLU A 146 3.65 -28.08 -16.37
N LYS A 147 3.91 -28.37 -15.09
CA LYS A 147 3.07 -27.86 -13.99
C LYS A 147 3.27 -26.36 -13.81
N ILE A 148 4.52 -25.91 -13.82
CA ILE A 148 4.86 -24.49 -13.75
C ILE A 148 4.25 -23.74 -14.93
N THR A 149 4.44 -24.22 -16.16
CA THR A 149 3.91 -23.57 -17.37
C THR A 149 2.39 -23.42 -17.31
N LYS A 150 1.68 -24.47 -16.89
CA LYS A 150 0.23 -24.43 -16.71
C LYS A 150 -0.18 -23.41 -15.63
N LEU A 151 0.50 -23.43 -14.49
CA LEU A 151 0.19 -22.54 -13.37
C LEU A 151 0.42 -21.07 -13.72
N ILE A 152 1.48 -20.74 -14.46
CA ILE A 152 1.74 -19.38 -14.95
C ILE A 152 0.61 -18.93 -15.88
N GLY A 153 0.11 -19.82 -16.76
CA GLY A 153 -1.05 -19.53 -17.60
C GLY A 153 -2.31 -19.21 -16.79
N GLU A 154 -2.64 -20.04 -15.79
CA GLU A 154 -3.79 -19.82 -14.89
C GLU A 154 -3.67 -18.50 -14.10
N ILE A 155 -2.46 -18.17 -13.63
CA ILE A 155 -2.16 -16.91 -12.97
C ILE A 155 -2.39 -15.72 -13.92
N GLY A 156 -1.89 -15.81 -15.15
CA GLY A 156 -2.08 -14.77 -16.17
C GLY A 156 -3.56 -14.49 -16.45
N ASP A 157 -4.36 -15.55 -16.66
CA ASP A 157 -5.80 -15.43 -16.88
C ASP A 157 -6.52 -14.79 -15.68
N TYR A 158 -6.14 -15.18 -14.46
CA TYR A 158 -6.71 -14.65 -13.23
C TYR A 158 -6.45 -13.16 -13.05
N PHE A 159 -5.21 -12.70 -13.26
CA PHE A 159 -4.85 -11.29 -13.07
C PHE A 159 -5.38 -10.38 -14.20
N ASN A 160 -5.74 -10.94 -15.35
CA ASN A 160 -6.36 -10.17 -16.44
C ASN A 160 -7.84 -9.84 -16.19
N ASP A 161 -8.51 -10.53 -15.26
CA ASP A 161 -9.91 -10.28 -14.90
C ASP A 161 -10.01 -9.58 -13.53
N SER A 162 -10.05 -8.24 -13.57
CA SER A 162 -10.17 -7.43 -12.35
C SER A 162 -11.48 -7.64 -11.58
N SER A 163 -12.50 -8.27 -12.20
CA SER A 163 -13.81 -8.46 -11.57
C SER A 163 -13.85 -9.62 -10.56
N ILE A 164 -12.88 -10.53 -10.66
CA ILE A 164 -12.77 -11.73 -9.80
C ILE A 164 -11.59 -11.66 -8.83
N PHE A 165 -10.94 -10.49 -8.72
CA PHE A 165 -9.76 -10.36 -7.89
C PHE A 165 -10.10 -10.49 -6.40
N GLU A 166 -9.42 -11.43 -5.74
CA GLU A 166 -9.55 -11.78 -4.34
C GLU A 166 -8.15 -12.08 -3.79
N ILE A 167 -7.73 -11.34 -2.77
CA ILE A 167 -6.38 -11.46 -2.22
C ILE A 167 -6.05 -12.87 -1.73
N GLU A 168 -7.02 -13.62 -1.20
CA GLU A 168 -6.83 -14.99 -0.74
C GLU A 168 -6.57 -15.96 -1.89
N THR A 169 -7.23 -15.76 -3.03
CA THR A 169 -7.00 -16.53 -4.25
C THR A 169 -5.62 -16.23 -4.83
N ALA A 170 -5.23 -14.96 -4.89
CA ALA A 170 -3.87 -14.57 -5.27
C ALA A 170 -2.80 -15.18 -4.35
N LYS A 171 -3.05 -15.24 -3.03
CA LYS A 171 -2.12 -15.87 -2.07
C LYS A 171 -1.96 -17.36 -2.34
N LYS A 172 -3.05 -18.05 -2.67
CA LYS A 172 -3.02 -19.47 -3.04
C LYS A 172 -2.16 -19.71 -4.28
N TYR A 173 -2.30 -18.87 -5.30
CA TYR A 173 -1.45 -18.93 -6.49
C TYR A 173 0.03 -18.71 -6.15
N TYR A 174 0.34 -17.69 -5.36
CA TYR A 174 1.71 -17.44 -4.90
C TYR A 174 2.33 -18.64 -4.20
N LEU A 175 1.64 -19.23 -3.21
CA LEU A 175 2.14 -20.39 -2.47
C LEU A 175 2.31 -21.61 -3.37
N THR A 176 1.37 -21.87 -4.26
CA THR A 176 1.44 -23.02 -5.18
C THR A 176 2.61 -22.86 -6.15
N LEU A 177 2.82 -21.66 -6.70
CA LEU A 177 3.93 -21.39 -7.60
C LEU A 177 5.26 -21.51 -6.86
N LEU A 178 5.36 -20.99 -5.63
CA LEU A 178 6.55 -21.12 -4.80
C LEU A 178 6.92 -22.61 -4.58
N ASP A 179 5.94 -23.43 -4.21
CA ASP A 179 6.15 -24.86 -3.96
C ASP A 179 6.64 -25.59 -5.23
N GLU A 180 6.04 -25.31 -6.38
CA GLU A 180 6.44 -25.94 -7.64
C GLU A 180 7.81 -25.43 -8.14
N THR A 181 8.11 -24.13 -8.03
CA THR A 181 9.44 -23.58 -8.33
C THR A 181 10.51 -24.24 -7.45
N LEU A 182 10.25 -24.40 -6.15
CA LEU A 182 11.16 -25.07 -5.22
C LEU A 182 11.31 -26.57 -5.51
N ARG A 183 10.26 -27.24 -5.98
CA ARG A 183 10.33 -28.65 -6.41
C ARG A 183 11.31 -28.79 -7.58
N VAL A 184 11.13 -27.99 -8.64
CA VAL A 184 11.99 -28.05 -9.83
C VAL A 184 13.44 -27.75 -9.47
N GLU A 185 13.69 -26.75 -8.63
CA GLU A 185 15.03 -26.43 -8.15
C GLU A 185 15.68 -27.65 -7.46
N LYS A 186 14.98 -28.28 -6.50
CA LYS A 186 15.49 -29.45 -5.74
C LYS A 186 15.68 -30.71 -6.58
N GLU A 187 14.82 -30.94 -7.57
CA GLU A 187 14.93 -32.10 -8.45
C GLU A 187 16.14 -32.00 -9.41
N ASN A 188 16.71 -30.79 -9.56
CA ASN A 188 17.79 -30.48 -10.49
C ASN A 188 19.06 -29.89 -9.80
N GLU A 189 19.17 -30.02 -8.47
CA GLU A 189 20.39 -29.79 -7.67
C GLU A 189 21.24 -31.06 -7.59
#